data_AF-X0YFY0-F1
#
_entry.id   AF-X0YFY0-F1
#
_cell.length_a   1.000
_cell.length_b   1.000
_cell.length_c   1.000
_cell.angle_alpha   90.00
_cell.angle_beta   90.00
_cell.angle_gamma   90.00
#
_symmetry.space_group_name_H-M   'P 1'
#
loop_
_entity.id
_entity.type
_entity.pdbx_description
1 polymer ?
#
loop_
_entity_poly.entity_id
_entity_poly.type
_entity_poly.pdbx_seq_one_letter_code
_entity_poly.pdbx_strand_id
1 'polypeptide(L)'
;IGEADEEQGTTLMVIGDSDFASNEHFYSGNNGDLFLNAVSGLTAGTEIVSIERKVLPFRRLIVSPEAARFINYSSIGLLPLLVLVIGAVIWWRRR
;
A
#
# COMPACT_ATOMS: atom_id res chain seq x y z
N ILE A 1 -44.68 19.84 -23.67
CA ILE A 1 -43.24 19.55 -23.54
C ILE A 1 -42.96 19.45 -22.05
N GLY A 2 -42.99 18.23 -21.52
CA GLY A 2 -42.68 17.94 -20.13
C GLY A 2 -41.31 17.28 -20.06
N GLU A 3 -40.53 17.64 -19.04
CA GLU A 3 -39.35 16.96 -18.45
C GLU A 3 -38.79 17.94 -17.41
N ALA A 4 -38.42 17.61 -16.17
CA ALA A 4 -38.50 16.41 -15.36
C ALA A 4 -38.63 16.91 -13.90
N ASP A 5 -39.40 16.18 -13.08
CA ASP A 5 -39.45 16.40 -11.64
C ASP A 5 -38.09 15.91 -11.08
N GLU A 6 -37.24 16.81 -10.58
CA GLU A 6 -36.01 16.42 -9.89
C GLU A 6 -36.43 15.87 -8.51
N GLU A 7 -36.75 14.57 -8.46
CA GLU A 7 -36.88 13.86 -7.19
C GLU A 7 -35.55 14.01 -6.43
N GLN A 8 -35.54 14.82 -5.37
CA GLN A 8 -34.46 14.83 -4.38
C GLN A 8 -34.50 13.49 -3.63
N GLY A 9 -33.92 12.46 -4.24
CA GLY A 9 -33.83 11.12 -3.68
C GLY A 9 -32.87 11.08 -2.50
N THR A 10 -33.24 10.31 -1.47
CA THR A 10 -32.35 10.01 -0.34
C THR A 10 -31.27 9.01 -0.78
N THR A 11 -30.00 9.37 -0.66
CA THR A 11 -28.88 8.46 -0.91
C THR A 11 -28.47 7.76 0.38
N LEU A 12 -28.42 6.43 0.37
CA LEU A 12 -27.92 5.60 1.47
C LEU A 12 -26.72 4.77 1.00
N MET A 13 -25.59 4.89 1.70
CA MET A 13 -24.42 4.04 1.49
C MET A 13 -24.22 3.10 2.69
N VAL A 14 -24.07 1.81 2.42
CA VAL A 14 -23.88 0.77 3.44
C VAL A 14 -22.53 0.10 3.22
N ILE A 15 -21.69 0.10 4.25
CA ILE A 15 -20.37 -0.53 4.23
C ILE A 15 -20.35 -1.58 5.35
N GLY A 16 -19.93 -2.80 5.02
CA GLY A 16 -19.99 -3.96 5.94
C GLY A 16 -18.85 -4.03 6.95
N ASP A 17 -17.88 -3.14 6.86
CA ASP A 17 -16.73 -3.06 7.73
C ASP A 17 -16.44 -1.57 7.98
N SER A 18 -16.31 -1.15 9.23
CA SER A 18 -15.97 0.23 9.61
C SER A 18 -14.48 0.42 9.86
N ASP A 19 -13.71 -0.65 10.01
CA ASP A 19 -12.31 -0.58 10.41
C ASP A 19 -11.48 0.13 9.35
N PHE A 20 -11.86 0.08 8.08
CA PHE A 20 -11.23 0.85 7.00
C PHE A 20 -11.17 2.37 7.29
N ALA A 21 -12.15 2.92 8.02
CA ALA A 21 -12.18 4.33 8.41
C ALA A 21 -11.38 4.61 9.70
N SER A 22 -10.92 3.56 10.41
CA SER A 22 -10.08 3.71 11.61
C SER A 22 -8.68 4.22 11.25
N ASN A 23 -8.05 4.95 12.16
CA ASN A 23 -6.67 5.45 11.97
C ASN A 23 -5.65 4.35 11.64
N GLU A 24 -5.86 3.14 12.15
CA GLU A 24 -4.99 1.98 11.90
C GLU A 24 -5.03 1.55 10.43
N HIS A 25 -6.22 1.54 9.82
CA HIS A 25 -6.41 1.04 8.46
C HIS A 25 -6.62 2.14 7.42
N PHE A 26 -6.77 3.40 7.82
CA PHE A 26 -7.06 4.53 6.92
C PHE A 26 -6.00 4.68 5.82
N TYR A 27 -4.72 4.55 6.18
CA TYR A 27 -3.60 4.63 5.24
C TYR A 27 -3.22 3.28 4.62
N SER A 28 -3.92 2.20 4.99
CA SER A 28 -3.71 0.88 4.39
C SER A 28 -4.39 0.85 3.02
N GLY A 29 -3.58 0.69 1.98
CA GLY A 29 -4.07 0.57 0.61
C GLY A 29 -4.88 1.79 0.19
N ASN A 30 -6.20 1.63 0.08
CA ASN A 30 -7.10 2.64 -0.46
C ASN A 30 -8.29 2.99 0.45
N ASN A 31 -8.17 2.70 1.74
CA ASN A 31 -9.27 2.83 2.68
C ASN A 31 -9.67 4.30 2.92
N GLY A 32 -8.70 5.21 3.08
CA GLY A 32 -8.98 6.64 3.22
C GLY A 32 -9.68 7.24 2.01
N ASP A 33 -9.28 6.84 0.80
CA ASP A 33 -9.94 7.26 -0.43
C ASP A 33 -11.39 6.77 -0.52
N LEU A 34 -11.64 5.51 -0.13
CA LEU A 34 -13.00 4.96 -0.09
C LEU A 34 -13.89 5.75 0.87
N PHE A 35 -13.38 6.07 2.05
CA PHE A 35 -14.11 6.85 3.05
C PHE A 35 -14.43 8.27 2.57
N LEU A 36 -13.44 8.98 2.01
CA LEU A 36 -13.62 10.35 1.52
C LEU A 36 -14.59 10.41 0.34
N ASN A 37 -14.53 9.44 -0.58
CA ASN A 37 -15.48 9.34 -1.69
C ASN A 37 -16.90 9.02 -1.22
N ALA A 38 -17.05 8.15 -0.22
CA ALA A 38 -18.35 7.83 0.37
C ALA A 38 -19.03 9.08 0.95
N VAL A 39 -18.29 9.86 1.74
CA VAL A 39 -18.78 11.13 2.32
C VAL A 39 -19.10 12.15 1.22
N SER A 40 -18.24 12.23 0.19
CA SER A 40 -18.48 13.11 -0.96
C SER A 40 -19.78 12.75 -1.68
N GLY A 41 -20.08 11.46 -1.89
CA GLY A 41 -21.31 11.02 -2.56
C GLY A 41 -22.58 11.20 -1.73
N LEU A 42 -22.47 11.23 -0.40
CA LEU A 42 -23.60 11.51 0.49
C LEU A 42 -23.91 13.00 0.64
N THR A 43 -23.02 13.88 0.19
CA THR A 43 -23.20 15.33 0.30
C THR A 43 -23.95 15.84 -0.93
N ALA A 44 -25.29 15.83 -0.87
CA ALA A 44 -26.15 16.30 -1.95
C ALA A 44 -25.94 17.80 -2.23
N GLY A 45 -25.30 18.13 -3.35
CA GLY A 45 -25.23 19.51 -3.86
C GLY A 45 -23.86 20.19 -3.80
N THR A 46 -22.79 19.50 -3.42
CA THR A 46 -21.42 20.00 -3.66
C THR A 46 -20.69 19.02 -4.54
N GLU A 47 -20.73 19.28 -5.85
CA GLU A 47 -19.79 18.71 -6.82
C GLU A 47 -18.40 19.29 -6.50
N ILE A 48 -17.77 18.84 -5.41
CA ILE A 48 -16.53 19.41 -4.89
C ILE A 48 -15.53 18.27 -4.68
N VAL A 49 -14.60 18.29 -5.64
CA VAL A 49 -13.18 17.98 -5.48
C VAL A 49 -12.85 16.49 -5.53
N SER A 50 -12.55 16.07 -6.76
CA SER A 50 -11.45 15.16 -7.06
C SER A 50 -10.26 15.50 -6.16
N ILE A 51 -10.12 14.76 -5.05
CA ILE A 51 -8.83 14.68 -4.38
C ILE A 51 -7.96 13.90 -5.34
N GLU A 52 -7.14 14.62 -6.10
CA GLU A 52 -6.14 13.95 -6.90
C GLU A 52 -5.26 13.13 -5.96
N ARG A 53 -5.41 11.81 -6.05
CA ARG A 53 -4.66 10.85 -5.26
C ARG A 53 -3.20 11.20 -5.45
N LYS A 54 -2.53 11.67 -4.39
CA LYS A 54 -1.07 11.61 -4.38
C LYS A 54 -0.74 10.15 -4.51
N VAL A 55 -0.32 9.76 -5.71
CA VAL A 55 0.23 8.45 -5.98
C VAL A 55 1.47 8.40 -5.10
N LEU A 56 1.35 7.90 -3.87
CA LEU A 56 2.48 7.31 -3.21
C LEU A 56 2.90 6.25 -4.21
N PRO A 57 4.07 6.38 -4.88
CA PRO A 57 4.46 5.37 -5.82
C PRO A 57 4.59 4.10 -4.99
N PHE A 58 3.58 3.25 -5.09
CA PHE A 58 3.55 1.97 -4.42
C PHE A 58 4.62 1.17 -5.12
N ARG A 59 5.85 1.30 -4.64
CA ARG A 59 7.00 0.64 -5.23
C ARG A 59 6.94 -0.79 -4.75
N ARG A 60 6.03 -1.57 -5.36
CA ARG A 60 6.11 -3.02 -5.32
C ARG A 60 7.49 -3.36 -5.84
N LEU A 61 8.34 -3.85 -4.96
CA LEU A 61 9.46 -4.66 -5.41
C LEU A 61 8.87 -5.90 -6.06
N ILE A 62 8.62 -5.82 -7.37
CA ILE A 62 8.33 -6.99 -8.21
C ILE A 62 9.69 -7.63 -8.45
N VAL A 63 10.14 -8.39 -7.47
CA VAL A 63 11.32 -9.25 -7.58
C VAL A 63 10.86 -10.61 -8.09
N SER A 64 11.60 -11.17 -9.05
CA SER A 64 11.36 -12.55 -9.44
C SER A 64 11.56 -13.46 -8.21
N PRO A 65 10.87 -14.61 -8.12
CA PRO A 65 11.09 -15.56 -7.04
C PRO A 65 12.58 -15.92 -6.86
N GLU A 66 13.34 -15.96 -7.95
CA GLU A 66 14.78 -16.18 -7.99
C GLU A 66 15.54 -15.05 -7.28
N ALA A 67 15.20 -13.79 -7.61
CA ALA A 67 15.81 -12.61 -7.00
C ALA A 67 15.46 -12.53 -5.50
N ALA A 68 14.22 -12.85 -5.13
CA ALA A 68 13.80 -12.90 -3.72
C ALA A 68 14.56 -13.98 -2.93
N ARG A 69 14.75 -15.17 -3.51
CA ARG A 69 15.57 -16.24 -2.89
C ARG A 69 17.03 -15.83 -2.77
N PHE A 70 17.61 -15.25 -3.81
CA PHE A 70 18.97 -14.75 -3.78
C PHE A 70 19.16 -13.69 -2.68
N ILE A 71 18.26 -12.72 -2.59
CA ILE A 71 18.29 -11.69 -1.55
C ILE A 71 18.23 -12.33 -0.17
N ASN A 72 17.33 -13.29 0.06
CA ASN A 72 17.21 -13.98 1.35
C ASN A 72 18.50 -14.74 1.72
N TYR A 73 19.00 -15.59 0.82
CA TYR A 73 20.18 -16.40 1.12
C TYR A 73 21.46 -15.57 1.23
N SER A 74 21.63 -14.55 0.38
CA SER A 74 22.78 -13.65 0.48
C SER A 74 22.71 -12.80 1.76
N SER A 75 21.55 -12.28 2.14
CA SER A 75 21.42 -11.49 3.37
C SER A 75 21.81 -12.27 4.62
N ILE A 76 21.47 -13.57 4.67
CA ILE A 76 21.78 -14.44 5.82
C ILE A 76 23.21 -15.00 5.70
N GLY A 77 23.62 -15.45 4.52
CA GLY A 77 24.84 -16.23 4.32
C GLY A 77 26.10 -15.42 4.02
N LEU A 78 25.99 -14.20 3.52
CA LEU A 78 27.14 -13.40 3.07
C LEU A 78 28.05 -13.00 4.23
N LEU A 79 27.48 -12.57 5.36
CA LEU A 79 28.27 -12.15 6.52
C LEU A 79 29.03 -13.31 7.18
N PRO A 80 28.41 -14.48 7.47
CA PRO A 80 29.14 -15.66 7.93
C PRO A 80 30.24 -16.11 6.96
N LEU A 81 29.97 -16.12 5.66
CA LEU A 81 30.95 -16.49 4.63
C LEU A 81 32.17 -15.58 4.65
N LEU A 82 31.96 -14.26 4.76
CA LEU A 82 33.06 -13.29 4.83
C LEU A 82 33.96 -13.54 6.04
N VAL A 83 33.38 -13.84 7.21
CA VAL A 83 34.14 -14.17 8.42
C VAL A 83 35.00 -15.43 8.20
N LEU A 84 34.44 -16.48 7.60
CA LEU A 84 35.18 -17.71 7.29
C LEU A 84 36.32 -17.46 6.32
N VAL A 85 36.08 -16.69 5.25
CA VAL A 85 37.12 -16.35 4.26
C VAL A 85 38.25 -15.56 4.92
N ILE A 86 37.93 -14.53 5.71
CA ILE A 86 38.94 -13.75 6.44
C ILE A 86 39.74 -14.66 7.38
N GLY A 87 39.07 -15.56 8.12
CA GLY A 87 39.74 -16.53 8.99
C GLY A 87 40.68 -17.47 8.24
N ALA A 88 40.25 -18.01 7.09
CA ALA A 88 41.06 -18.88 6.25
C ALA A 88 42.28 -18.16 5.67
N VAL A 89 42.11 -16.92 5.21
CA VAL A 89 43.21 -16.08 4.72
C VAL A 89 44.23 -15.80 5.83
N ILE A 90 43.78 -15.47 7.04
CA ILE A 90 44.67 -15.25 8.18
C ILE A 90 45.44 -16.54 8.52
N TRP A 91 44.77 -17.69 8.53
CA TRP A 91 45.41 -18.97 8.80
C TRP A 91 46.49 -19.30 7.77
N TRP A 92 46.19 -19.15 6.48
CA TRP A 92 47.17 -19.37 5.40
C TRP A 92 48.35 -18.42 5.46
N ARG A 93 48.16 -17.18 5.94
CA ARG A 93 49.24 -16.20 6.05
C ARG A 93 50.11 -16.41 7.30
N ARG A 94 49.59 -17.10 8.32
CA ARG A 94 50.31 -17.42 9.57
C ARG A 94 51.01 -18.78 9.53
N ARG A 95 50.65 -19.64 8.58
CA ARG A 95 51.33 -20.91 8.31
C ARG A 95 52.44 -20.70 7.29
#